data_AF-R6LY93-F1
#
_entry.id   AF-R6LY93-F1
#
_cell.length_a   1.000
_cell.length_b   1.000
_cell.length_c   1.000
_cell.angle_alpha   90.00
_cell.angle_beta   90.00
_cell.angle_gamma   90.00
#
_symmetry.space_group_name_H-M   'P 1'
#
loop_
_entity.id
_entity.type
_entity.pdbx_description
1 polymer ?
#
loop_
_entity_poly.entity_id
_entity_poly.type
_entity_poly.pdbx_seq_one_letter_code
_entity_poly.pdbx_strand_id
1 'polypeptide(L)'
;MLGKLMKHEFRATARRMLPLFLVVVLLSCFLRISTAVIDHSTRSLPTILHMLNALLWVLFVLLLIGCVVFAVVVMVNRFYKNLLTDEGYLMFTLPVSIHKLLWSKLLVSSVWFLAAFAVDALALGIVLFENVSFASIPAFFKDVQDILRSQYGFDAVAFVLEYLALMFVSLLAACLDFYAPIAVGHSFANHKTLLSVVFFFVFNTVWQILGLFGIAGVLAAESSADDVLRFIHTGMLSGISSVAFMGAVMYVITWLMLKKRLNLQ
;
A
#
# COMPACT_ATOMS: atom_id res chain seq x y z
N MET A 1 6.21 6.43 24.53
CA MET A 1 5.58 7.62 23.91
C MET A 1 5.06 7.37 22.49
N LEU A 2 5.81 6.66 21.62
CA LEU A 2 5.38 6.34 20.25
C LEU A 2 3.99 5.66 20.19
N GLY A 3 3.74 4.67 21.03
CA GLY A 3 2.43 4.00 21.08
C GLY A 3 1.25 4.92 21.44
N LYS A 4 1.48 5.97 22.25
CA LYS A 4 0.43 6.97 22.54
C LYS A 4 0.12 7.80 21.30
N LEU A 5 1.15 8.27 20.59
CA LEU A 5 1.00 8.98 19.30
C LEU A 5 0.22 8.14 18.30
N MET A 6 0.65 6.88 18.08
CA MET A 6 -0.02 5.96 17.16
C MET A 6 -1.48 5.71 17.55
N LYS A 7 -1.79 5.53 18.85
CA LYS A 7 -3.17 5.33 19.31
C LYS A 7 -4.08 6.50 18.96
N HIS A 8 -3.62 7.74 19.13
CA HIS A 8 -4.39 8.92 18.78
C HIS A 8 -4.56 9.07 17.26
N GLU A 9 -3.51 8.78 16.49
CA GLU A 9 -3.54 8.77 15.03
C GLU A 9 -4.52 7.71 14.48
N PHE A 10 -4.47 6.47 14.99
CA PHE A 10 -5.42 5.41 14.62
C PHE A 10 -6.85 5.80 14.95
N ARG A 11 -7.11 6.37 16.14
CA ARG A 11 -8.46 6.78 16.52
C ARG A 11 -9.04 7.85 15.59
N ALA A 12 -8.21 8.81 15.17
CA ALA A 12 -8.62 9.87 14.27
C ALA A 12 -8.91 9.35 12.84
N THR A 13 -8.07 8.43 12.36
CA THR A 13 -8.15 7.88 10.99
C THR A 13 -9.20 6.77 10.86
N ALA A 14 -9.41 5.95 11.90
CA ALA A 14 -10.38 4.87 11.92
C ALA A 14 -11.82 5.34 11.65
N ARG A 15 -12.18 6.54 12.13
CA ARG A 15 -13.53 7.10 11.91
C ARG A 15 -13.84 7.33 10.43
N ARG A 16 -12.82 7.49 9.58
CA ARG A 16 -12.97 7.66 8.13
C ARG A 16 -12.78 6.35 7.37
N MET A 17 -11.82 5.54 7.78
CA MET A 17 -11.48 4.29 7.08
C MET A 17 -12.50 3.17 7.33
N LEU A 18 -12.97 2.99 8.56
CA LEU A 18 -13.87 1.88 8.90
C LEU A 18 -15.23 1.94 8.16
N PRO A 19 -15.91 3.11 8.03
CA PRO A 19 -17.12 3.19 7.23
C PRO A 19 -16.88 2.83 5.76
N LEU A 20 -15.75 3.24 5.18
CA LEU A 20 -15.41 2.91 3.79
C LEU A 20 -15.22 1.40 3.62
N PHE A 21 -14.47 0.75 4.52
CA PHE A 21 -14.28 -0.70 4.50
C PHE A 21 -15.61 -1.44 4.62
N LEU A 22 -16.51 -0.97 5.48
CA LEU A 22 -17.85 -1.53 5.60
C LEU A 22 -18.64 -1.40 4.30
N VAL A 23 -18.57 -0.26 3.60
CA VAL A 23 -19.24 -0.06 2.31
C VAL A 23 -18.68 -1.01 1.24
N VAL A 24 -17.36 -1.22 1.19
CA VAL A 24 -16.71 -2.17 0.27
C VAL A 24 -17.24 -3.59 0.48
N VAL A 25 -17.29 -4.05 1.73
CA VAL A 25 -17.77 -5.40 2.06
C VAL A 25 -19.27 -5.55 1.84
N LEU A 26 -20.08 -4.55 2.16
CA LEU A 26 -21.52 -4.61 1.91
C LEU A 26 -21.83 -4.65 0.42
N LEU A 27 -21.14 -3.83 -0.39
CA LEU A 27 -21.32 -3.82 -1.83
C LEU A 27 -20.88 -5.15 -2.46
N SER A 28 -19.80 -5.77 -1.98
CA SER A 28 -19.36 -7.08 -2.48
C SER A 28 -20.38 -8.18 -2.19
N CYS A 29 -20.93 -8.23 -0.97
CA CYS A 29 -22.01 -9.14 -0.61
C CYS A 29 -23.26 -8.90 -1.48
N PHE A 30 -23.65 -7.64 -1.67
CA PHE A 30 -24.81 -7.29 -2.49
C PHE A 30 -24.62 -7.68 -3.96
N LEU A 31 -23.44 -7.40 -4.52
CA LEU A 31 -23.07 -7.80 -5.88
C LEU A 31 -23.12 -9.32 -6.03
N ARG A 32 -22.57 -10.08 -5.06
CA ARG A 32 -22.60 -11.56 -5.09
C ARG A 32 -24.03 -12.12 -5.09
N ILE A 33 -24.92 -11.53 -4.27
CA ILE A 33 -26.33 -11.93 -4.25
C ILE A 33 -27.00 -11.61 -5.59
N SER A 34 -26.74 -10.41 -6.13
CA SER A 34 -27.25 -9.97 -7.44
C SER A 34 -26.81 -10.91 -8.57
N THR A 35 -25.52 -11.27 -8.63
CA THR A 35 -25.00 -12.20 -9.64
C THR A 35 -25.58 -13.60 -9.47
N ALA A 36 -25.66 -14.12 -8.24
CA ALA A 36 -26.21 -15.45 -7.98
C ALA A 36 -27.68 -15.57 -8.41
N VAL A 37 -28.50 -14.52 -8.19
CA VAL A 37 -29.90 -14.49 -8.64
C VAL A 37 -30.00 -14.54 -10.17
N ILE A 38 -29.10 -13.87 -10.87
CA ILE A 38 -29.06 -13.88 -12.34
C ILE A 38 -28.61 -15.24 -12.87
N ASP A 39 -27.53 -15.79 -12.32
CA ASP A 39 -26.91 -17.02 -12.81
C ASP A 39 -27.76 -18.26 -12.54
N HIS A 40 -28.50 -18.29 -11.41
CA HIS A 40 -29.37 -19.43 -11.03
C HIS A 40 -30.83 -19.27 -11.50
N SER A 41 -31.16 -18.20 -12.23
CA SER A 41 -32.51 -18.01 -12.76
C SER A 41 -32.75 -18.91 -13.96
N THR A 42 -33.70 -19.84 -13.81
CA THR A 42 -34.14 -20.76 -14.89
C THR A 42 -35.06 -20.09 -15.92
N ARG A 43 -35.52 -18.86 -15.65
CA ARG A 43 -36.33 -18.04 -16.56
C ARG A 43 -35.47 -16.97 -17.20
N SER A 44 -35.79 -16.61 -18.45
CA SER A 44 -35.19 -15.44 -19.11
C SER A 44 -35.54 -14.17 -18.32
N LEU A 45 -34.55 -13.59 -17.66
CA LEU A 45 -34.70 -12.33 -16.94
C LEU A 45 -34.76 -11.16 -17.94
N PRO A 46 -35.46 -10.06 -17.60
CA PRO A 46 -35.44 -8.83 -18.38
C PRO A 46 -34.01 -8.32 -18.58
N THR A 47 -33.68 -7.85 -19.80
CA THR A 47 -32.37 -7.29 -20.14
C THR A 47 -31.91 -6.19 -19.17
N ILE A 48 -32.86 -5.41 -18.63
CA ILE A 48 -32.56 -4.35 -17.65
C ILE A 48 -31.87 -4.89 -16.38
N LEU A 49 -32.19 -6.10 -15.91
CA LEU A 49 -31.55 -6.68 -14.72
C LEU A 49 -30.09 -7.04 -14.99
N HIS A 50 -29.78 -7.57 -16.17
CA HIS A 50 -28.40 -7.82 -16.60
C HIS A 50 -27.60 -6.52 -16.70
N MET A 51 -28.20 -5.45 -17.24
CA MET A 51 -27.57 -4.13 -17.33
C MET A 51 -27.29 -3.54 -15.93
N LEU A 52 -28.24 -3.64 -15.00
CA LEU A 52 -28.05 -3.19 -13.61
C LEU A 52 -26.94 -3.97 -12.90
N ASN A 53 -26.86 -5.29 -13.12
CA ASN A 53 -25.79 -6.10 -12.54
C ASN A 53 -24.42 -5.75 -13.13
N ALA A 54 -24.32 -5.49 -14.43
CA ALA A 54 -23.10 -4.99 -15.05
C ALA A 54 -22.68 -3.63 -14.47
N LEU A 55 -23.64 -2.74 -14.20
CA LEU A 55 -23.37 -1.46 -13.54
C LEU A 55 -22.83 -1.66 -12.10
N LEU A 56 -23.37 -2.63 -11.36
CA LEU A 56 -22.86 -2.97 -10.01
C LEU A 56 -21.42 -3.48 -10.05
N TRP A 57 -21.04 -4.28 -11.05
CA TRP A 57 -19.65 -4.68 -11.26
C TRP A 57 -18.71 -3.50 -11.51
N VAL A 58 -19.12 -2.56 -12.36
CA VAL A 58 -18.34 -1.33 -12.60
C VAL A 58 -18.19 -0.52 -11.32
N LEU A 59 -19.28 -0.32 -10.57
CA LEU A 59 -19.25 0.40 -9.30
C LEU A 59 -18.35 -0.30 -8.29
N PHE A 60 -18.37 -1.64 -8.24
CA PHE A 60 -17.53 -2.42 -7.37
C PHE A 60 -16.04 -2.23 -7.67
N VAL A 61 -15.63 -2.33 -8.94
CA VAL A 61 -14.23 -2.09 -9.33
C VAL A 61 -13.80 -0.65 -9.01
N LEU A 62 -14.65 0.34 -9.29
CA LEU A 62 -14.38 1.73 -8.92
C LEU A 62 -14.25 1.91 -7.41
N LEU A 63 -15.03 1.17 -6.61
CA LEU A 63 -14.96 1.23 -5.16
C LEU A 63 -13.67 0.61 -4.60
N LEU A 64 -13.18 -0.49 -5.19
CA LEU A 64 -11.88 -1.07 -4.83
C LEU A 64 -10.73 -0.07 -5.09
N ILE A 65 -10.69 0.52 -6.30
CA ILE A 65 -9.71 1.56 -6.62
C ILE A 65 -9.87 2.76 -5.67
N GLY A 66 -11.11 3.17 -5.44
CA GLY A 66 -11.46 4.26 -4.53
C GLY A 66 -11.02 4.00 -3.09
N CYS A 67 -11.06 2.75 -2.61
CA CYS A 67 -10.60 2.34 -1.28
C CYS A 67 -9.11 2.65 -1.08
N VAL A 68 -8.27 2.18 -2.02
CA VAL A 68 -6.82 2.42 -2.00
C VAL A 68 -6.50 3.91 -2.15
N VAL A 69 -7.14 4.59 -3.12
CA VAL A 69 -6.94 6.04 -3.32
C VAL A 69 -7.34 6.83 -2.07
N PHE A 70 -8.46 6.48 -1.43
CA PHE A 70 -8.89 7.13 -0.21
C PHE A 70 -7.91 6.92 0.95
N ALA A 71 -7.32 5.71 1.07
CA ALA A 71 -6.26 5.45 2.05
C ALA A 71 -5.06 6.38 1.82
N VAL A 72 -4.63 6.57 0.56
CA VAL A 72 -3.55 7.51 0.19
C VAL A 72 -3.94 8.94 0.57
N VAL A 73 -5.16 9.38 0.23
CA VAL A 73 -5.65 10.74 0.53
C VAL A 73 -5.71 10.99 2.03
N VAL A 74 -6.17 10.04 2.84
CA VAL A 74 -6.19 10.15 4.30
C VAL A 74 -4.76 10.25 4.85
N MET A 75 -3.85 9.41 4.36
CA MET A 75 -2.43 9.41 4.73
C MET A 75 -1.77 10.77 4.43
N VAL A 76 -1.92 11.27 3.22
CA VAL A 76 -1.34 12.56 2.77
C VAL A 76 -1.92 13.71 3.57
N ASN A 77 -3.26 13.79 3.69
CA ASN A 77 -3.92 14.85 4.45
C ASN A 77 -3.50 14.85 5.92
N ARG A 78 -3.30 13.67 6.53
CA ARG A 78 -2.93 13.57 7.93
C ARG A 78 -1.46 13.94 8.16
N PHE A 79 -0.58 13.69 7.20
CA PHE A 79 0.78 14.18 7.24
C PHE A 79 0.83 15.69 7.07
N TYR A 80 0.19 16.20 6.02
CA TYR A 80 0.13 17.62 5.69
C TYR A 80 -0.46 18.46 6.83
N LYS A 81 -1.69 18.18 7.26
CA LYS A 81 -2.36 18.99 8.29
C LYS A 81 -1.62 18.93 9.61
N ASN A 82 -1.19 17.75 10.03
CA ASN A 82 -0.66 17.58 11.38
C ASN A 82 0.79 18.05 11.53
N LEU A 83 1.59 18.13 10.47
CA LEU A 83 3.01 18.54 10.55
C LEU A 83 3.35 19.82 9.80
N LEU A 84 2.59 20.20 8.76
CA LEU A 84 2.95 21.28 7.84
C LEU A 84 1.98 22.46 7.86
N THR A 85 0.95 22.42 8.72
CA THR A 85 0.04 23.56 8.96
C THR A 85 0.07 23.98 10.43
N ASP A 86 -0.89 24.79 10.87
CA ASP A 86 -0.92 25.35 12.24
C ASP A 86 -0.89 24.28 13.34
N GLU A 87 -1.51 23.12 13.12
CA GLU A 87 -1.42 21.99 14.07
C GLU A 87 0.03 21.52 14.26
N GLY A 88 0.87 21.68 13.24
CA GLY A 88 2.29 21.34 13.26
C GLY A 88 3.06 22.09 14.34
N TYR A 89 2.73 23.38 14.58
CA TYR A 89 3.35 24.14 15.67
C TYR A 89 3.13 23.48 17.02
N LEU A 90 1.92 22.98 17.29
CA LEU A 90 1.61 22.25 18.52
C LEU A 90 2.26 20.86 18.55
N MET A 91 2.39 20.19 17.39
CA MET A 91 3.04 18.89 17.33
C MET A 91 4.55 18.96 17.59
N PHE A 92 5.21 20.04 17.18
CA PHE A 92 6.65 20.25 17.41
C PHE A 92 7.00 20.79 18.80
N THR A 93 6.02 21.24 19.60
CA THR A 93 6.23 21.62 21.02
C THR A 93 6.11 20.45 21.99
N LEU A 94 5.59 19.30 21.54
CA LEU A 94 5.57 18.09 22.34
C LEU A 94 7.02 17.66 22.66
N PRO A 95 7.30 17.13 23.87
CA PRO A 95 8.64 16.67 24.26
C PRO A 95 8.98 15.32 23.62
N VAL A 96 8.90 15.23 22.28
CA VAL A 96 9.14 14.04 21.47
C VAL A 96 10.00 14.41 20.26
N SER A 97 10.86 13.50 19.83
CA SER A 97 11.71 13.72 18.65
C SER A 97 10.92 13.68 17.35
N ILE A 98 11.37 14.41 16.33
CA ILE A 98 10.80 14.42 14.97
C ILE A 98 10.72 12.99 14.41
N HIS A 99 11.72 12.15 14.68
CA HIS A 99 11.71 10.74 14.29
C HIS A 99 10.49 9.99 14.85
N LYS A 100 10.12 10.21 16.12
CA LYS A 100 8.95 9.56 16.72
C LYS A 100 7.65 10.05 16.07
N LEU A 101 7.56 11.33 15.70
CA LEU A 101 6.42 11.86 14.95
C LEU A 101 6.31 11.20 13.58
N LEU A 102 7.41 11.15 12.82
CA LEU A 102 7.44 10.56 11.48
C LEU A 102 7.12 9.06 11.50
N TRP A 103 7.78 8.29 12.37
CA TRP A 103 7.52 6.85 12.52
C TRP A 103 6.08 6.56 12.95
N SER A 104 5.47 7.40 13.78
CA SER A 104 4.08 7.21 14.16
C SER A 104 3.13 7.31 12.96
N LYS A 105 3.40 8.22 12.02
CA LYS A 105 2.60 8.38 10.80
C LYS A 105 2.85 7.27 9.79
N LEU A 106 4.11 6.96 9.53
CA LEU A 106 4.51 5.88 8.62
C LEU A 106 3.83 4.57 9.03
N LEU A 107 3.99 4.14 10.29
CA LEU A 107 3.41 2.87 10.76
C LEU A 107 1.88 2.86 10.72
N VAL A 108 1.23 3.95 11.14
CA VAL A 108 -0.25 4.03 11.10
C VAL A 108 -0.76 3.96 9.66
N SER A 109 -0.12 4.68 8.74
CA SER A 109 -0.49 4.68 7.32
C SER A 109 -0.22 3.34 6.65
N SER A 110 0.93 2.70 6.92
CA SER A 110 1.22 1.36 6.40
C SER A 110 0.20 0.32 6.88
N VAL A 111 -0.25 0.40 8.14
CA VAL A 111 -1.31 -0.49 8.65
C VAL A 111 -2.64 -0.24 7.93
N TRP A 112 -3.00 1.01 7.63
CA TRP A 112 -4.22 1.30 6.88
C TRP A 112 -4.16 0.85 5.43
N PHE A 113 -2.99 0.93 4.79
CA PHE A 113 -2.80 0.36 3.46
C PHE A 113 -2.94 -1.16 3.47
N LEU A 114 -2.30 -1.84 4.43
CA LEU A 114 -2.45 -3.28 4.58
C LEU A 114 -3.92 -3.66 4.82
N ALA A 115 -4.63 -2.91 5.65
CA ALA A 115 -6.06 -3.13 5.89
C ALA A 115 -6.91 -2.87 4.64
N ALA A 116 -6.60 -1.84 3.84
CA ALA A 116 -7.30 -1.59 2.58
C ALA A 116 -7.10 -2.75 1.59
N PHE A 117 -5.87 -3.20 1.39
CA PHE A 117 -5.59 -4.37 0.54
C PHE A 117 -6.26 -5.65 1.05
N ALA A 118 -6.26 -5.88 2.37
CA ALA A 118 -6.92 -7.03 2.95
C ALA A 118 -8.45 -6.99 2.76
N VAL A 119 -9.06 -5.82 2.90
CA VAL A 119 -10.51 -5.63 2.67
C VAL A 119 -10.85 -5.80 1.19
N ASP A 120 -10.03 -5.26 0.28
CA ASP A 120 -10.24 -5.43 -1.16
C ASP A 120 -10.07 -6.89 -1.59
N ALA A 121 -9.07 -7.60 -1.05
CA ALA A 121 -8.87 -9.02 -1.28
C ALA A 121 -10.04 -9.86 -0.74
N LEU A 122 -10.54 -9.55 0.46
CA LEU A 122 -11.74 -10.17 1.02
C LEU A 122 -12.95 -9.92 0.11
N ALA A 123 -13.16 -8.68 -0.34
CA ALA A 123 -14.28 -8.31 -1.18
C ALA A 123 -14.25 -9.01 -2.54
N LEU A 124 -13.08 -9.11 -3.16
CA LEU A 124 -12.88 -9.93 -4.37
C LEU A 124 -13.18 -11.41 -4.09
N GLY A 125 -12.71 -11.93 -2.97
CA GLY A 125 -12.98 -13.32 -2.57
C GLY A 125 -14.47 -13.63 -2.42
N ILE A 126 -15.24 -12.71 -1.82
CA ILE A 126 -16.70 -12.82 -1.66
C ILE A 126 -17.41 -12.92 -3.02
N VAL A 127 -16.96 -12.13 -4.01
CA VAL A 127 -17.64 -12.04 -5.31
C VAL A 127 -17.23 -13.19 -6.23
N LEU A 128 -15.94 -13.52 -6.28
CA LEU A 128 -15.37 -14.45 -7.27
C LEU A 128 -15.52 -15.92 -6.87
N PHE A 129 -15.48 -16.25 -5.58
CA PHE A 129 -15.48 -17.64 -5.17
C PHE A 129 -16.86 -18.09 -4.68
N GLU A 130 -17.44 -19.05 -5.40
CA GLU A 130 -18.78 -19.56 -5.09
C GLU A 130 -18.80 -20.52 -3.90
N ASN A 131 -17.73 -21.30 -3.74
CA ASN A 131 -17.66 -22.43 -2.81
C ASN A 131 -16.28 -22.47 -2.13
N VAL A 132 -15.87 -21.41 -1.44
CA VAL A 132 -14.67 -21.49 -0.59
C VAL A 132 -15.01 -22.31 0.65
N SER A 133 -14.68 -23.60 0.62
CA SER A 133 -14.57 -24.35 1.86
C SER A 133 -13.32 -23.86 2.59
N PHE A 134 -13.49 -23.09 3.67
CA PHE A 134 -12.36 -22.68 4.52
C PHE A 134 -11.56 -23.89 5.06
N ALA A 135 -12.13 -25.10 5.02
CA ALA A 135 -11.48 -26.34 5.38
C ALA A 135 -10.40 -26.80 4.39
N SER A 136 -10.42 -26.36 3.11
CA SER A 136 -9.41 -26.73 2.12
C SER A 136 -8.21 -25.79 2.07
N ILE A 137 -8.26 -24.64 2.75
CA ILE A 137 -7.17 -23.66 2.77
C ILE A 137 -5.87 -24.26 3.34
N PRO A 138 -5.87 -24.96 4.50
CA PRO A 138 -4.64 -25.56 5.01
C PRO A 138 -4.06 -26.64 4.09
N ALA A 139 -4.92 -27.41 3.41
CA ALA A 139 -4.50 -28.43 2.46
C ALA A 139 -3.85 -27.79 1.22
N PHE A 140 -4.44 -26.72 0.68
CA PHE A 140 -3.86 -25.95 -0.42
C PHE A 140 -2.45 -25.43 -0.11
N PHE A 141 -2.24 -24.82 1.07
CA PHE A 141 -0.91 -24.35 1.47
C PHE A 141 0.10 -25.48 1.62
N LYS A 142 -0.34 -26.63 2.13
CA LYS A 142 0.50 -27.82 2.24
C LYS A 142 0.89 -28.36 0.86
N ASP A 143 -0.06 -28.46 -0.07
CA ASP A 143 0.19 -28.94 -1.43
C ASP A 143 1.15 -28.01 -2.19
N VAL A 144 0.95 -26.70 -2.07
CA VAL A 144 1.87 -25.70 -2.65
C VAL A 144 3.27 -25.83 -2.04
N GLN A 145 3.38 -25.97 -0.72
CA GLN A 145 4.66 -26.17 -0.03
C GLN A 145 5.35 -27.46 -0.47
N ASP A 146 4.62 -28.55 -0.61
CA ASP A 146 5.15 -29.85 -1.01
C ASP A 146 5.64 -29.83 -2.46
N ILE A 147 4.89 -29.20 -3.38
CA ILE A 147 5.31 -28.99 -4.78
C ILE A 147 6.58 -28.15 -4.85
N LEU A 148 6.63 -27.02 -4.13
CA LEU A 148 7.78 -26.12 -4.12
C LEU A 148 9.04 -26.80 -3.56
N ARG A 149 8.89 -27.57 -2.49
CA ARG A 149 10.00 -28.33 -1.90
C ARG A 149 10.47 -29.47 -2.80
N SER A 150 9.56 -30.25 -3.37
CA SER A 150 9.92 -31.45 -4.14
C SER A 150 10.49 -31.14 -5.52
N GLN A 151 10.02 -30.09 -6.19
CA GLN A 151 10.39 -29.78 -7.57
C GLN A 151 11.56 -28.78 -7.64
N TYR A 152 11.69 -27.89 -6.66
CA TYR A 152 12.65 -26.78 -6.73
C TYR A 152 13.61 -26.70 -5.54
N GLY A 153 13.49 -27.56 -4.51
CA GLY A 153 14.31 -27.46 -3.30
C GLY A 153 14.03 -26.17 -2.49
N PHE A 154 12.84 -25.60 -2.69
CA PHE A 154 12.48 -24.26 -2.24
C PHE A 154 12.12 -24.21 -0.77
N ASP A 155 12.81 -23.38 0.01
CA ASP A 155 12.37 -23.06 1.36
C ASP A 155 11.23 -22.04 1.31
N ALA A 156 10.01 -22.56 1.23
CA ALA A 156 8.79 -21.76 1.22
C ALA A 156 8.72 -20.78 2.41
N VAL A 157 9.35 -21.12 3.55
CA VAL A 157 9.38 -20.23 4.72
C VAL A 157 10.26 -19.02 4.45
N ALA A 158 11.48 -19.22 3.94
CA ALA A 158 12.39 -18.12 3.59
C ALA A 158 11.76 -17.18 2.56
N PHE A 159 11.15 -17.72 1.50
CA PHE A 159 10.47 -16.92 0.50
C PHE A 159 9.30 -16.10 1.06
N VAL A 160 8.45 -16.71 1.90
CA VAL A 160 7.34 -15.99 2.54
C VAL A 160 7.87 -14.85 3.43
N LEU A 161 8.96 -15.09 4.17
CA LEU A 161 9.59 -14.06 4.98
C LEU A 161 10.17 -12.92 4.14
N GLU A 162 10.88 -13.24 3.05
CA GLU A 162 11.41 -12.25 2.11
C GLU A 162 10.27 -11.44 1.47
N TYR A 163 9.18 -12.09 1.08
CA TYR A 163 8.01 -11.42 0.51
C TYR A 163 7.35 -10.49 1.53
N LEU A 164 7.14 -10.95 2.77
CA LEU A 164 6.59 -10.13 3.84
C LEU A 164 7.49 -8.94 4.18
N ALA A 165 8.81 -9.13 4.17
CA ALA A 165 9.79 -8.07 4.37
C ALA A 165 9.72 -7.04 3.23
N LEU A 166 9.71 -7.50 1.98
CA LEU A 166 9.58 -6.66 0.80
C LEU A 166 8.27 -5.86 0.85
N MET A 167 7.16 -6.50 1.16
CA MET A 167 5.85 -5.87 1.29
C MET A 167 5.87 -4.78 2.38
N PHE A 168 6.41 -5.09 3.55
CA PHE A 168 6.48 -4.14 4.66
C PHE A 168 7.36 -2.93 4.32
N VAL A 169 8.55 -3.15 3.76
CA VAL A 169 9.46 -2.08 3.35
C VAL A 169 8.85 -1.22 2.23
N SER A 170 8.15 -1.86 1.28
CA SER A 170 7.44 -1.16 0.20
C SER A 170 6.31 -0.28 0.72
N LEU A 171 5.56 -0.72 1.73
CA LEU A 171 4.52 0.11 2.35
C LEU A 171 5.10 1.36 3.04
N LEU A 172 6.26 1.23 3.69
CA LEU A 172 6.95 2.37 4.30
C LEU A 172 7.49 3.33 3.23
N ALA A 173 8.12 2.78 2.18
CA ALA A 173 8.64 3.56 1.06
C ALA A 173 7.52 4.31 0.32
N ALA A 174 6.39 3.65 0.06
CA ALA A 174 5.22 4.27 -0.56
C ALA A 174 4.68 5.47 0.23
N CYS A 175 4.70 5.43 1.57
CA CYS A 175 4.37 6.62 2.36
C CYS A 175 5.40 7.74 2.18
N LEU A 176 6.69 7.40 2.14
CA LEU A 176 7.78 8.36 1.99
C LEU A 176 7.83 9.00 0.62
N ASP A 177 7.40 8.31 -0.43
CA ASP A 177 7.29 8.86 -1.79
C ASP A 177 6.30 10.03 -1.85
N PHE A 178 5.32 10.08 -0.96
CA PHE A 178 4.47 11.26 -0.79
C PHE A 178 5.05 12.26 0.22
N TYR A 179 5.60 11.78 1.34
CA TYR A 179 6.05 12.68 2.41
C TYR A 179 7.25 13.54 2.03
N ALA A 180 8.23 12.97 1.32
CA ALA A 180 9.45 13.69 0.96
C ALA A 180 9.17 14.86 0.00
N PRO A 181 8.46 14.69 -1.12
CA PRO A 181 8.07 15.81 -1.97
C PRO A 181 7.27 16.90 -1.26
N ILE A 182 6.32 16.50 -0.40
CA ILE A 182 5.50 17.47 0.34
C ILE A 182 6.36 18.27 1.32
N ALA A 183 7.26 17.60 2.05
CA ALA A 183 8.17 18.26 2.98
C ALA A 183 9.14 19.22 2.25
N VAL A 184 9.63 18.84 1.06
CA VAL A 184 10.48 19.70 0.23
C VAL A 184 9.70 20.88 -0.34
N GLY A 185 8.51 20.65 -0.91
CA GLY A 185 7.67 21.72 -1.45
C GLY A 185 7.30 22.78 -0.40
N HIS A 186 7.02 22.35 0.84
CA HIS A 186 6.74 23.25 1.97
C HIS A 186 7.96 23.94 2.59
N SER A 187 9.17 23.58 2.15
CA SER A 187 10.38 24.30 2.56
C SER A 187 10.53 25.66 1.85
N PHE A 188 9.81 25.86 0.74
CA PHE A 188 9.82 27.12 -0.01
C PHE A 188 8.75 28.09 0.50
N ALA A 189 8.98 29.39 0.34
CA ALA A 189 8.04 30.42 0.78
C ALA A 189 6.78 30.50 -0.11
N ASN A 190 6.94 30.37 -1.43
CA ASN A 190 5.87 30.53 -2.42
C ASN A 190 5.52 29.19 -3.08
N HIS A 191 4.26 29.05 -3.51
CA HIS A 191 3.75 27.91 -4.29
C HIS A 191 4.00 26.52 -3.67
N LYS A 192 3.94 26.41 -2.33
CA LYS A 192 4.25 25.21 -1.53
C LYS A 192 3.60 23.93 -2.07
N THR A 193 2.31 23.99 -2.40
CA THR A 193 1.53 22.86 -2.92
C THR A 193 1.95 22.47 -4.34
N LEU A 194 2.12 23.45 -5.24
CA LEU A 194 2.58 23.21 -6.61
C LEU A 194 3.98 22.60 -6.61
N LEU A 195 4.90 23.13 -5.81
CA LEU A 195 6.25 22.59 -5.69
C LEU A 195 6.25 21.17 -5.13
N SER A 196 5.36 20.85 -4.19
CA SER A 196 5.21 19.47 -3.69
C SER A 196 4.86 18.49 -4.80
N VAL A 197 3.97 18.89 -5.72
CA VAL A 197 3.59 18.07 -6.89
C VAL A 197 4.76 17.96 -7.88
N VAL A 198 5.48 19.07 -8.15
CA VAL A 198 6.65 19.05 -9.03
C VAL A 198 7.73 18.11 -8.48
N PHE A 199 8.07 18.22 -7.19
CA PHE A 199 9.06 17.33 -6.57
C PHE A 199 8.62 15.87 -6.55
N PHE A 200 7.32 15.58 -6.50
CA PHE A 200 6.80 14.21 -6.59
C PHE A 200 7.16 13.59 -7.94
N PHE A 201 6.92 14.31 -9.04
CA PHE A 201 7.33 13.84 -10.37
C PHE A 201 8.84 13.77 -10.53
N VAL A 202 9.60 14.72 -9.99
CA VAL A 202 11.07 14.71 -10.04
C VAL A 202 11.63 13.47 -9.34
N PHE A 203 11.22 13.19 -8.11
CA PHE A 203 11.70 12.01 -7.37
C PHE A 203 11.28 10.71 -8.05
N ASN A 204 10.02 10.60 -8.50
CA ASN A 204 9.57 9.41 -9.24
C ASN A 204 10.39 9.20 -10.52
N THR A 205 10.67 10.26 -11.28
CA THR A 205 11.45 10.17 -12.52
C THR A 205 12.89 9.72 -12.22
N VAL A 206 13.52 10.29 -11.19
CA VAL A 206 14.87 9.89 -10.79
C VAL A 206 14.92 8.41 -10.40
N TRP A 207 13.96 7.94 -9.60
CA TRP A 207 13.91 6.53 -9.21
C TRP A 207 13.58 5.59 -10.37
N GLN A 208 12.73 6.00 -11.31
CA GLN A 208 12.46 5.23 -12.52
C GLN A 208 13.73 5.08 -13.38
N ILE A 209 14.48 6.17 -13.59
CA ILE A 209 15.75 6.14 -14.33
C ILE A 209 16.76 5.22 -13.63
N LEU A 210 16.93 5.33 -12.32
CA LEU A 210 17.82 4.46 -11.56
C LEU A 210 17.37 2.99 -11.58
N GLY A 211 16.06 2.74 -11.54
CA GLY A 211 15.47 1.42 -11.67
C GLY A 211 15.77 0.76 -13.02
N LEU A 212 15.73 1.53 -14.11
CA LEU A 212 16.08 1.03 -15.45
C LEU A 212 17.54 0.54 -15.52
N PHE A 213 18.47 1.29 -14.94
CA PHE A 213 19.88 0.86 -14.85
C PHE A 213 20.06 -0.36 -13.95
N GLY A 214 19.29 -0.47 -12.87
CA GLY A 214 19.30 -1.63 -11.98
C GLY A 214 18.88 -2.92 -12.70
N ILE A 215 17.78 -2.88 -13.46
CA ILE A 215 17.28 -4.02 -14.23
C ILE A 215 18.28 -4.41 -15.33
N ALA A 216 18.79 -3.43 -16.08
CA ALA A 216 19.79 -3.68 -17.11
C ALA A 216 21.08 -4.31 -16.54
N GLY A 217 21.50 -3.89 -15.33
CA GLY A 217 22.65 -4.47 -14.63
C GLY A 217 22.42 -5.92 -14.20
N VAL A 218 21.23 -6.25 -13.68
CA VAL A 218 20.86 -7.64 -13.34
C VAL A 218 20.84 -8.51 -14.59
N LEU A 219 20.17 -8.07 -15.66
CA LEU A 219 20.10 -8.82 -16.92
C LEU A 219 21.47 -9.00 -17.59
N ALA A 220 22.39 -8.05 -17.41
CA ALA A 220 23.75 -8.14 -17.94
C ALA A 220 24.68 -9.04 -17.10
N ALA A 221 24.42 -9.18 -15.81
CA ALA A 221 25.18 -10.06 -14.91
C ALA A 221 24.76 -11.54 -15.03
N GLU A 222 23.53 -11.79 -15.48
CA GLU A 222 22.95 -13.11 -15.69
C GLU A 222 23.42 -13.69 -17.05
N SER A 223 24.52 -14.44 -17.04
CA SER A 223 25.08 -15.10 -18.24
C SER A 223 24.99 -16.62 -18.24
N SER A 224 24.36 -17.23 -17.23
CA SER A 224 24.19 -18.68 -17.15
C SER A 224 22.83 -19.03 -16.58
N ALA A 225 22.15 -20.00 -17.22
CA ALA A 225 20.88 -20.58 -16.79
C ALA A 225 21.03 -21.47 -15.54
N ASP A 226 21.70 -20.94 -14.50
CA ASP A 226 21.87 -21.59 -13.21
C ASP A 226 20.70 -21.23 -12.30
N ASP A 227 19.98 -22.26 -11.86
CA ASP A 227 18.90 -22.26 -10.85
C ASP A 227 17.97 -21.03 -10.85
N VAL A 228 16.80 -21.18 -11.48
CA VAL A 228 15.64 -20.27 -11.35
C VAL A 228 15.38 -19.89 -9.88
N LEU A 229 15.67 -20.80 -8.94
CA LEU A 229 15.55 -20.56 -7.51
C LEU A 229 16.52 -19.48 -6.99
N ARG A 230 17.79 -19.53 -7.41
CA ARG A 230 18.78 -18.51 -7.04
C ARG A 230 18.39 -17.16 -7.61
N PHE A 231 17.92 -17.13 -8.85
CA PHE A 231 17.42 -15.91 -9.49
C PHE A 231 16.26 -15.27 -8.72
N ILE A 232 15.30 -16.08 -8.24
CA ILE A 232 14.18 -15.55 -7.44
C ILE A 232 14.67 -14.96 -6.11
N HIS A 233 15.51 -15.69 -5.36
CA HIS A 233 16.02 -15.19 -4.07
C HIS A 233 16.91 -13.95 -4.23
N THR A 234 17.84 -13.94 -5.19
CA THR A 234 18.69 -12.77 -5.46
C THR A 234 17.85 -11.59 -5.95
N GLY A 235 16.83 -11.84 -6.78
CA GLY A 235 15.85 -10.85 -7.21
C GLY A 235 15.07 -10.24 -6.05
N MET A 236 14.59 -11.06 -5.11
CA MET A 236 13.88 -10.57 -3.93
C MET A 236 14.78 -9.77 -2.99
N LEU A 237 15.98 -10.26 -2.69
CA LEU A 237 16.93 -9.57 -1.82
C LEU A 237 17.40 -8.23 -2.42
N SER A 238 17.65 -8.20 -3.73
CA SER A 238 17.99 -6.96 -4.45
C SER A 238 16.80 -5.99 -4.48
N GLY A 239 15.58 -6.50 -4.66
CA GLY A 239 14.34 -5.74 -4.53
C GLY A 239 14.18 -5.10 -3.14
N ILE A 240 14.34 -5.88 -2.08
CA ILE A 240 14.28 -5.36 -0.69
C ILE A 240 15.34 -4.29 -0.49
N SER A 241 16.58 -4.55 -0.92
CA SER A 241 17.70 -3.63 -0.75
C SER A 241 17.48 -2.31 -1.48
N SER A 242 17.00 -2.35 -2.73
CA SER A 242 16.74 -1.16 -3.54
C SER A 242 15.60 -0.32 -2.96
N VAL A 243 14.48 -0.93 -2.57
CA VAL A 243 13.35 -0.22 -1.95
C VAL A 243 13.73 0.33 -0.57
N ALA A 244 14.49 -0.43 0.22
CA ALA A 244 15.01 0.04 1.51
C ALA A 244 15.96 1.23 1.34
N PHE A 245 16.84 1.20 0.34
CA PHE A 245 17.73 2.31 0.01
C PHE A 245 16.95 3.56 -0.41
N MET A 246 16.00 3.41 -1.34
CA MET A 246 15.11 4.48 -1.77
C MET A 246 14.35 5.09 -0.58
N GLY A 247 13.73 4.24 0.24
CA GLY A 247 13.03 4.65 1.45
C GLY A 247 13.94 5.37 2.44
N ALA A 248 15.16 4.89 2.66
CA ALA A 248 16.13 5.55 3.55
C ALA A 248 16.49 6.96 3.05
N VAL A 249 16.74 7.12 1.74
CA VAL A 249 17.03 8.44 1.14
C VAL A 249 15.83 9.38 1.31
N MET A 250 14.62 8.93 0.98
CA MET A 250 13.40 9.73 1.14
C MET A 250 13.11 10.07 2.61
N TYR A 251 13.39 9.15 3.53
CA TYR A 251 13.28 9.39 4.97
C TYR A 251 14.22 10.49 5.44
N VAL A 252 15.49 10.42 5.03
CA VAL A 252 16.50 11.44 5.39
C VAL A 252 16.10 12.81 4.84
N ILE A 253 15.66 12.88 3.59
CA ILE A 253 15.16 14.14 2.99
C ILE A 253 14.00 14.69 3.81
N THR A 254 12.98 13.86 4.08
CA THR A 254 11.82 14.26 4.88
C THR A 254 12.24 14.78 6.25
N TRP A 255 13.09 14.05 6.96
CA TRP A 255 13.57 14.43 8.28
C TRP A 255 14.37 15.75 8.27
N LEU A 256 15.28 15.93 7.31
CA LEU A 256 16.08 17.15 7.19
C LEU A 256 15.20 18.37 6.91
N MET A 257 14.19 18.23 6.03
CA MET A 257 13.25 19.31 5.73
C MET A 257 12.38 19.66 6.94
N LEU A 258 11.85 18.67 7.66
CA LEU A 258 11.09 18.90 8.89
C LEU A 258 11.96 19.56 10.00
N LYS A 259 13.26 19.24 10.06
CA LYS A 259 14.18 19.80 11.06
C LYS A 259 14.57 21.25 10.79
N LYS A 260 14.70 21.67 9.53
CA LYS A 260 15.27 22.98 9.15
C LYS A 260 14.32 24.19 9.31
N ARG A 261 13.31 24.11 10.18
CA ARG A 261 12.21 25.09 10.32
C ARG A 261 11.48 25.30 9.00
N LEU A 262 10.44 24.51 8.79
CA LEU A 262 9.43 24.78 7.77
C LEU A 262 8.91 26.21 7.93
N ASN A 263 8.80 26.93 6.83
CA ASN A 263 8.12 28.22 6.81
C ASN A 263 6.62 27.95 6.95
N LEU A 264 6.19 27.78 8.20
CA LEU A 264 4.81 27.47 8.57
C LEU A 264 3.89 28.72 8.52
N GLN A 265 4.44 29.86 8.07
CA GLN A 265 3.73 31.07 7.66
C GLN A 265 3.50 31.08 6.15
#